data_AF-A0A951R0D3-F1
#
_entry.id   AF-A0A951R0D3-F1
#
_cell.length_a   1.000
_cell.length_b   1.000
_cell.length_c   1.000
_cell.angle_alpha   90.00
_cell.angle_beta   90.00
_cell.angle_gamma   90.00
#
_symmetry.space_group_name_H-M   'P 1'
#
loop_
_entity.id
_entity.type
_entity.pdbx_description
1 polymer ?
#
loop_
_entity_poly.entity_id
_entity_poly.type
_entity_poly.pdbx_seq_one_letter_code
_entity_poly.pdbx_strand_id
1 'polypeptide(L)'
;MRSGTRNNLFCINAIAVDVDYKNKKVFKDLDPKQIINLLELDIFDQAIPMPNLIEYGNQIRLIYTVEPCYIPKDRDNVVVLAQRISEVFADELKDYGAEKQNLESYYRVPQSTNSKNGAEINFLAYDNTIRYTLRELQELWLDELPKWYKRRKGRTKDKKKVVKLHNVYTLNCNRIRDLEKIQAHLNSIGETNLRARLCFLYRNFYLIKEKYQKGSLTKEDFKNAEKEMLRFNNNFIEPYRNHVIEVSTRSVNHTQYLYKNETLLNFLELTWEQCEELGLDSIYKPKTKEQIDKDYYKKNSKTKIEKAKNKYKEELKAKGKLSKKEEVSQRRVKIKDLLAEGLTQKDICLQMNISKITYIRDRKALKEQGLI
;
A
#
# COMPACT_ATOMS: atom_id res chain seq x y z
N MET A 1 -6.11 -34.26 -11.64
CA MET A 1 -5.68 -32.93 -11.13
C MET A 1 -6.92 -32.19 -10.66
N ARG A 2 -6.90 -31.55 -9.48
CA ARG A 2 -7.97 -30.60 -9.10
C ARG A 2 -7.96 -29.47 -10.13
N SER A 3 -9.11 -29.07 -10.66
CA SER A 3 -9.20 -27.98 -11.63
C SER A 3 -8.59 -26.71 -11.03
N GLY A 4 -7.67 -26.09 -11.77
CA GLY A 4 -7.18 -24.76 -11.43
C GLY A 4 -8.35 -23.78 -11.42
N THR A 5 -8.55 -23.09 -10.30
CA THR A 5 -9.52 -22.01 -10.20
C THR A 5 -8.77 -20.70 -9.98
N ARG A 6 -9.36 -19.59 -10.43
CA ARG A 6 -8.78 -18.25 -10.28
C ARG A 6 -8.27 -17.94 -8.87
N ASN A 7 -8.95 -18.45 -7.84
CA ASN A 7 -8.60 -18.22 -6.43
C ASN A 7 -7.34 -18.99 -5.98
N ASN A 8 -6.87 -19.96 -6.77
CA ASN A 8 -5.74 -20.83 -6.45
C ASN A 8 -4.50 -20.55 -7.32
N LEU A 9 -4.53 -19.55 -8.20
CA LEU A 9 -3.38 -19.12 -8.99
C LEU A 9 -2.33 -18.47 -8.07
N PHE A 10 -1.20 -19.14 -7.88
CA PHE A 10 -0.10 -18.66 -7.04
C PHE A 10 0.96 -17.88 -7.85
N CYS A 11 1.24 -18.33 -9.07
CA CYS A 11 2.23 -17.75 -9.95
C CYS A 11 1.83 -17.93 -11.41
N ILE A 12 2.26 -17.00 -12.27
CA ILE A 12 2.11 -17.07 -13.73
C ILE A 12 3.51 -17.28 -14.31
N ASN A 13 3.67 -18.36 -15.06
CA ASN A 13 4.94 -18.72 -15.70
C ASN A 13 4.87 -18.67 -17.23
N ALA A 14 3.66 -18.60 -17.79
CA ALA A 14 3.47 -18.47 -19.22
C ALA A 14 2.04 -17.98 -19.54
N ILE A 15 1.87 -17.41 -20.73
CA ILE A 15 0.61 -16.93 -21.29
C ILE A 15 0.37 -17.70 -22.59
N ALA A 16 -0.86 -18.13 -22.83
CA ALA A 16 -1.23 -18.86 -24.03
C ALA A 16 -2.34 -18.14 -24.82
N VAL A 17 -2.35 -18.37 -26.12
CA VAL A 17 -3.42 -17.94 -27.04
C VAL A 17 -3.78 -19.13 -27.93
N ASP A 18 -5.05 -19.48 -27.98
CA ASP A 18 -5.55 -20.57 -28.82
C ASP A 18 -5.98 -19.99 -30.18
N VAL A 19 -5.52 -20.59 -31.27
CA VAL A 19 -5.82 -20.20 -32.63
C VAL A 19 -6.56 -21.35 -33.31
N ASP A 20 -7.89 -21.22 -33.38
CA ASP A 20 -8.77 -22.20 -34.02
C ASP A 20 -9.07 -21.78 -35.47
N TYR A 21 -8.01 -21.77 -36.28
CA TYR A 21 -8.05 -21.32 -37.67
C TYR A 21 -9.09 -22.06 -38.53
N LYS A 22 -9.46 -23.28 -38.17
CA LYS A 22 -10.47 -24.07 -38.89
C LYS A 22 -11.88 -23.47 -38.82
N ASN A 23 -12.14 -22.59 -37.86
CA ASN A 23 -13.40 -21.83 -37.79
C ASN A 23 -13.52 -20.79 -38.91
N LYS A 24 -12.41 -20.46 -39.58
CA LYS A 24 -12.38 -19.54 -40.72
C LYS A 24 -12.42 -20.33 -42.02
N LYS A 25 -13.41 -20.04 -42.86
CA LYS A 25 -13.59 -20.74 -44.15
C LYS A 25 -12.35 -20.71 -45.04
N VAL A 26 -11.57 -19.62 -44.98
CA VAL A 26 -10.36 -19.41 -45.79
C VAL A 26 -9.22 -20.34 -45.37
N PHE A 27 -9.16 -20.74 -44.11
CA PHE A 27 -8.05 -21.50 -43.53
C PHE A 27 -8.39 -22.96 -43.23
N LYS A 28 -9.64 -23.37 -43.45
CA LYS A 28 -10.17 -24.67 -43.04
C LYS A 28 -9.41 -25.87 -43.61
N ASP A 29 -8.94 -25.76 -44.84
CA ASP A 29 -8.27 -26.83 -45.59
C ASP A 29 -6.74 -26.72 -45.56
N LEU A 30 -6.18 -25.74 -44.83
CA LEU A 30 -4.75 -25.56 -44.69
C LEU A 30 -4.16 -26.46 -43.59
N ASP A 31 -2.92 -26.90 -43.80
CA ASP A 31 -2.14 -27.61 -42.79
C ASP A 31 -1.70 -26.66 -41.67
N PRO A 32 -1.62 -27.10 -40.39
CA PRO A 32 -1.17 -26.26 -39.29
C PRO A 32 0.16 -25.57 -39.56
N LYS A 33 1.12 -26.24 -40.22
CA LYS A 33 2.42 -25.64 -40.54
C LYS A 33 2.29 -24.48 -41.53
N GLN A 34 1.36 -24.56 -42.47
CA GLN A 34 1.10 -23.45 -43.41
C GLN A 34 0.54 -22.24 -42.68
N ILE A 35 -0.35 -22.45 -41.71
CA ILE A 35 -0.87 -21.36 -40.87
C ILE A 35 0.23 -20.75 -40.01
N ILE A 36 1.09 -21.58 -39.41
CA ILE A 36 2.25 -21.08 -38.64
C ILE A 36 3.15 -20.21 -39.51
N ASN A 37 3.47 -20.65 -40.73
CA ASN A 37 4.27 -19.85 -41.67
C ASN A 37 3.60 -18.51 -42.03
N LEU A 38 2.27 -18.47 -42.19
CA LEU A 38 1.56 -17.21 -42.42
C LEU A 38 1.66 -16.28 -41.21
N LEU A 39 1.50 -16.82 -40.00
CA LEU A 39 1.66 -16.04 -38.77
C LEU A 39 3.08 -15.49 -38.62
N GLU A 40 4.10 -16.27 -38.98
CA GLU A 40 5.51 -15.85 -38.98
C GLU A 40 5.78 -14.68 -39.94
N LEU A 41 5.15 -14.67 -41.12
CA LEU A 41 5.37 -13.65 -42.13
C LEU A 41 4.59 -12.36 -41.85
N ASP A 42 3.33 -12.49 -41.42
CA ASP A 42 2.37 -11.38 -41.42
C ASP A 42 2.17 -10.76 -40.05
N ILE A 43 2.41 -11.49 -38.96
CA ILE A 43 1.93 -11.11 -37.62
C ILE A 43 3.04 -11.08 -36.57
N PHE A 44 3.90 -12.11 -36.51
CA PHE A 44 4.95 -12.18 -35.51
C PHE A 44 5.98 -11.06 -35.70
N ASP A 45 6.42 -10.48 -34.58
CA ASP A 45 7.29 -9.31 -34.47
C ASP A 45 6.75 -8.01 -35.11
N GLN A 46 5.55 -8.05 -35.70
CA GLN A 46 4.84 -6.87 -36.21
C GLN A 46 3.70 -6.45 -35.29
N ALA A 47 2.75 -7.34 -35.02
CA ALA A 47 1.56 -7.06 -34.21
C ALA A 47 1.59 -7.75 -32.84
N ILE A 48 2.25 -8.90 -32.75
CA ILE A 48 2.48 -9.63 -31.50
C ILE A 48 3.93 -10.14 -31.45
N PRO A 49 4.50 -10.39 -30.25
CA PRO A 49 5.87 -10.90 -30.15
C PRO A 49 5.95 -12.33 -30.69
N MET A 50 7.15 -12.74 -31.06
CA MET A 50 7.41 -14.14 -31.38
C MET A 50 7.11 -15.08 -30.18
N PRO A 51 6.28 -16.12 -30.33
CA PRO A 51 6.07 -17.09 -29.24
C PRO A 51 7.32 -17.93 -28.98
N ASN A 52 7.50 -18.41 -27.74
CA ASN A 52 8.60 -19.32 -27.43
C ASN A 52 8.34 -20.72 -27.98
N LEU A 53 7.08 -21.16 -27.84
CA LEU A 53 6.62 -22.50 -28.18
C LEU A 53 5.29 -22.38 -28.92
N ILE A 54 5.13 -23.20 -29.96
CA ILE A 54 3.86 -23.39 -30.65
C ILE A 54 3.45 -24.85 -30.52
N GLU A 55 2.36 -25.10 -29.81
CA GLU A 55 1.68 -26.39 -29.80
C GLU A 55 0.80 -26.45 -31.06
N TYR A 56 0.96 -27.48 -31.89
CA TYR A 56 0.14 -27.65 -33.08
C TYR A 56 -0.32 -29.09 -33.30
N GLY A 57 -1.51 -29.21 -33.87
CA GLY A 57 -2.18 -30.45 -34.21
C GLY A 57 -3.42 -30.12 -35.02
N ASN A 58 -4.62 -30.41 -34.52
CA ASN A 58 -5.84 -29.93 -35.18
C ASN A 58 -6.05 -28.40 -35.04
N GLN A 59 -5.49 -27.81 -33.99
CA GLN A 59 -5.53 -26.39 -33.65
C GLN A 59 -4.11 -25.95 -33.35
N ILE A 60 -3.89 -24.64 -33.30
CA ILE A 60 -2.60 -24.04 -32.95
C ILE A 60 -2.75 -23.34 -31.61
N ARG A 61 -1.74 -23.42 -30.75
CA ARG A 61 -1.64 -22.66 -29.51
C ARG A 61 -0.28 -22.03 -29.42
N LEU A 62 -0.28 -20.71 -29.31
CA LEU A 62 0.92 -19.90 -29.12
C LEU A 62 1.21 -19.80 -27.63
N ILE A 63 2.46 -20.05 -27.23
CA ILE A 63 2.87 -20.09 -25.82
C ILE A 63 4.03 -19.11 -25.61
N TYR A 64 3.79 -18.15 -24.73
CA TYR A 64 4.75 -17.13 -24.31
C TYR A 64 5.21 -17.46 -22.89
N THR A 65 6.44 -17.91 -22.75
CA THR A 65 7.03 -18.14 -21.43
C THR A 65 7.40 -16.81 -20.80
N VAL A 66 6.96 -16.61 -19.56
CA VAL A 66 7.23 -15.39 -18.81
C VAL A 66 8.07 -15.67 -17.57
N GLU A 67 8.83 -14.70 -17.11
CA GLU A 67 9.49 -14.79 -15.81
C GLU A 67 8.45 -15.06 -14.71
N PRO A 68 8.73 -15.95 -13.74
CA PRO A 68 7.79 -16.32 -12.69
C PRO A 68 7.23 -15.11 -11.95
N CYS A 69 5.95 -14.80 -12.17
CA CYS A 69 5.27 -13.68 -11.56
C CYS A 69 4.35 -14.17 -10.43
N TYR A 70 4.75 -13.92 -9.18
CA TYR A 70 3.95 -14.29 -8.00
C TYR A 70 2.73 -13.38 -7.83
N ILE A 71 1.57 -13.98 -7.58
CA ILE A 71 0.31 -13.27 -7.40
C ILE A 71 0.11 -12.98 -5.91
N PRO A 72 0.06 -11.70 -5.47
CA PRO A 72 -0.21 -11.38 -4.07
C PRO A 72 -1.67 -11.70 -3.72
N LYS A 73 -1.92 -12.29 -2.54
CA LYS A 73 -3.24 -12.75 -2.07
C LYS A 73 -4.37 -11.70 -2.18
N ASP A 74 -4.04 -10.42 -2.05
CA ASP A 74 -5.02 -9.32 -2.04
C ASP A 74 -4.90 -8.39 -3.27
N ARG A 75 -4.15 -8.79 -4.31
CA ARG A 75 -3.92 -7.95 -5.50
C ARG A 75 -4.00 -8.74 -6.80
N ASP A 76 -5.10 -8.54 -7.51
CA ASP A 76 -5.35 -9.15 -8.82
C ASP A 76 -4.63 -8.44 -9.98
N ASN A 77 -3.86 -7.38 -9.74
CA ASN A 77 -3.29 -6.56 -10.82
C ASN A 77 -2.45 -7.38 -11.81
N VAL A 78 -1.69 -8.36 -11.32
CA VAL A 78 -0.83 -9.24 -12.14
C VAL A 78 -1.70 -10.16 -13.02
N VAL A 79 -2.76 -10.72 -12.45
CA VAL A 79 -3.73 -11.58 -13.15
C VAL A 79 -4.45 -10.78 -14.24
N VAL A 80 -4.93 -9.57 -13.90
CA VAL A 80 -5.62 -8.68 -14.83
C VAL A 80 -4.69 -8.27 -15.99
N LEU A 81 -3.43 -7.98 -15.71
CA LEU A 81 -2.46 -7.63 -16.75
C LEU A 81 -2.20 -8.80 -17.70
N ALA A 82 -1.92 -9.99 -17.17
CA ALA A 82 -1.68 -11.19 -17.99
C ALA A 82 -2.90 -11.57 -18.84
N GLN A 83 -4.12 -11.44 -18.29
CA GLN A 83 -5.35 -11.63 -19.06
C GLN A 83 -5.49 -10.62 -20.19
N ARG A 84 -5.17 -9.34 -19.92
CA ARG A 84 -5.23 -8.29 -20.94
C ARG A 84 -4.21 -8.53 -22.05
N ILE A 85 -3.00 -9.01 -21.73
CA ILE A 85 -1.99 -9.42 -22.73
C ILE A 85 -2.57 -10.51 -23.64
N SER A 86 -3.11 -11.59 -23.06
CA SER A 86 -3.72 -12.69 -23.84
C SER A 86 -4.89 -12.21 -24.70
N GLU A 87 -5.71 -11.29 -24.19
CA GLU A 87 -6.84 -10.71 -24.92
C GLU A 87 -6.39 -9.86 -26.10
N VAL A 88 -5.41 -8.95 -25.91
CA VAL A 88 -4.85 -8.15 -27.02
C VAL A 88 -4.25 -9.06 -28.09
N PHE A 89 -3.47 -10.07 -27.71
CA PHE A 89 -2.88 -10.99 -28.69
C PHE A 89 -3.94 -11.81 -29.45
N ALA A 90 -5.02 -12.22 -28.77
CA ALA A 90 -6.13 -12.90 -29.42
C ALA A 90 -6.90 -11.97 -30.36
N ASP A 91 -7.06 -10.70 -30.01
CA ASP A 91 -7.72 -9.69 -30.84
C ASP A 91 -6.91 -9.41 -32.12
N GLU A 92 -5.58 -9.29 -32.04
CA GLU A 92 -4.69 -9.16 -33.22
C GLU A 92 -4.78 -10.40 -34.13
N LEU A 93 -5.02 -11.59 -33.56
CA LEU A 93 -5.14 -12.86 -34.28
C LEU A 93 -6.59 -13.25 -34.59
N LYS A 94 -7.55 -12.34 -34.40
CA LYS A 94 -8.98 -12.65 -34.55
C LYS A 94 -9.36 -13.09 -35.96
N ASP A 95 -8.65 -12.59 -36.97
CA ASP A 95 -8.85 -12.99 -38.36
C ASP A 95 -8.42 -14.44 -38.62
N TYR A 96 -7.46 -14.94 -37.85
CA TYR A 96 -7.04 -16.35 -37.80
C TYR A 96 -7.89 -17.20 -36.85
N GLY A 97 -8.95 -16.64 -36.27
CA GLY A 97 -9.86 -17.37 -35.38
C GLY A 97 -9.30 -17.60 -33.98
N ALA A 98 -8.45 -16.68 -33.51
CA ALA A 98 -7.92 -16.77 -32.16
C ALA A 98 -8.95 -16.40 -31.08
N GLU A 99 -8.78 -17.05 -29.93
CA GLU A 99 -9.54 -16.78 -28.72
C GLU A 99 -8.60 -16.66 -27.52
N LYS A 100 -8.95 -15.77 -26.59
CA LYS A 100 -8.20 -15.62 -25.34
C LYS A 100 -8.31 -16.90 -24.51
N GLN A 101 -7.19 -17.31 -23.94
CA GLN A 101 -7.15 -18.50 -23.10
C GLN A 101 -7.09 -18.13 -21.62
N ASN A 102 -7.74 -18.95 -20.80
CA ASN A 102 -7.65 -18.81 -19.34
C ASN A 102 -6.22 -19.10 -18.86
N LEU A 103 -5.74 -18.33 -17.88
CA LEU A 103 -4.40 -18.48 -17.30
C LEU A 103 -4.24 -19.80 -16.53
N GLU A 104 -5.35 -20.42 -16.11
CA GLU A 104 -5.36 -21.73 -15.47
C GLU A 104 -5.23 -22.90 -16.47
N SER A 105 -5.13 -22.61 -17.78
CA SER A 105 -4.96 -23.65 -18.79
C SER A 105 -3.63 -24.37 -18.64
N TYR A 106 -3.66 -25.69 -18.83
CA TYR A 106 -2.47 -26.53 -18.81
C TYR A 106 -2.00 -26.79 -20.25
N TYR A 107 -0.68 -26.79 -20.43
CA TYR A 107 -0.07 -27.28 -21.67
C TYR A 107 -0.29 -28.78 -21.82
N ARG A 108 -0.46 -29.22 -23.06
CA ARG A 108 -0.47 -30.65 -23.34
C ARG A 108 0.95 -31.20 -23.33
N VAL A 109 1.10 -32.47 -23.00
CA VAL A 109 2.41 -33.13 -23.00
C VAL A 109 2.85 -33.32 -24.46
N PRO A 110 4.09 -32.97 -24.83
CA PRO A 110 4.63 -33.24 -26.17
C PRO A 110 4.47 -34.72 -26.56
N GLN A 111 4.16 -34.97 -27.83
CA GLN A 111 3.97 -36.32 -28.40
C GLN A 111 2.83 -37.13 -27.74
N SER A 112 1.97 -36.49 -26.95
CA SER A 112 0.76 -37.14 -26.48
C SER A 112 -0.30 -37.21 -27.59
N THR A 113 -1.11 -38.26 -27.59
CA THR A 113 -2.24 -38.41 -28.50
C THR A 113 -3.49 -37.78 -27.90
N ASN A 114 -4.15 -36.89 -28.65
CA ASN A 114 -5.41 -36.32 -28.20
C ASN A 114 -6.53 -37.36 -28.28
N SER A 115 -7.14 -37.68 -27.14
CA SER A 115 -8.18 -38.71 -27.03
C SER A 115 -9.46 -38.42 -27.81
N LYS A 116 -9.71 -37.16 -28.21
CA LYS A 116 -10.93 -36.78 -28.95
C LYS A 116 -10.84 -37.01 -30.45
N ASN A 117 -9.65 -36.88 -31.04
CA ASN A 117 -9.47 -36.91 -32.49
C ASN A 117 -8.31 -37.80 -32.95
N GLY A 118 -7.59 -38.45 -32.02
CA GLY A 118 -6.47 -39.35 -32.34
C GLY A 118 -5.24 -38.65 -32.90
N ALA A 119 -5.24 -37.31 -32.99
CA ALA A 119 -4.12 -36.55 -33.55
C ALA A 119 -2.97 -36.47 -32.53
N GLU A 120 -1.75 -36.62 -33.05
CA GLU A 120 -0.52 -36.41 -32.28
C GLU A 120 -0.25 -34.92 -32.09
N ILE A 121 0.13 -34.54 -30.87
CA ILE A 121 0.40 -33.15 -30.51
C ILE A 121 1.89 -32.87 -30.72
N ASN A 122 2.17 -31.95 -31.64
CA ASN A 122 3.52 -31.54 -32.01
C ASN A 122 3.85 -30.18 -31.40
N PHE A 123 5.15 -29.91 -31.26
CA PHE A 123 5.66 -28.66 -30.73
C PHE A 123 6.73 -28.10 -31.67
N LEU A 124 6.64 -26.81 -31.97
CA LEU A 124 7.71 -26.02 -32.55
C LEU A 124 8.30 -25.14 -31.44
N ALA A 125 9.59 -25.27 -31.21
CA ALA A 125 10.33 -24.45 -30.25
C ALA A 125 11.25 -23.52 -31.03
N TYR A 126 11.17 -22.22 -30.75
CA TYR A 126 12.07 -21.22 -31.35
C TYR A 126 13.29 -21.05 -30.46
N ASP A 127 13.18 -20.21 -29.43
CA ASP A 127 14.19 -20.04 -28.41
C ASP A 127 13.59 -20.15 -27.02
N ASN A 128 13.89 -21.27 -26.36
CA ASN A 128 13.43 -21.56 -25.00
C ASN A 128 14.27 -20.84 -23.93
N THR A 129 15.33 -20.13 -24.32
CA THR A 129 16.16 -19.33 -23.40
C THR A 129 15.56 -17.94 -23.16
N ILE A 130 14.81 -17.41 -24.14
CA ILE A 130 14.13 -16.12 -24.03
C ILE A 130 12.95 -16.26 -23.07
N ARG A 131 12.95 -15.47 -21.99
CA ARG A 131 11.79 -15.34 -21.10
C ARG A 131 11.31 -13.92 -21.14
N TYR A 132 10.04 -13.73 -21.49
CA TYR A 132 9.43 -12.42 -21.46
C TYR A 132 9.16 -11.98 -20.03
N THR A 133 9.25 -10.69 -19.75
CA THR A 133 8.63 -10.14 -18.53
C THR A 133 7.24 -9.61 -18.86
N LEU A 134 6.29 -9.71 -17.93
CA LEU A 134 4.97 -9.07 -18.09
C LEU A 134 5.08 -7.57 -18.35
N ARG A 135 6.17 -6.96 -17.88
CA ARG A 135 6.43 -5.54 -18.06
C ARG A 135 6.89 -5.21 -19.47
N GLU A 136 7.80 -5.98 -20.05
CA GLU A 136 8.19 -5.83 -21.45
C GLU A 136 6.99 -6.04 -22.37
N LEU A 137 6.20 -7.08 -22.11
CA LEU A 137 4.98 -7.34 -22.89
C LEU A 137 3.98 -6.17 -22.78
N GLN A 138 3.86 -5.58 -21.59
CA GLN A 138 3.04 -4.40 -21.37
C GLN A 138 3.56 -3.15 -22.10
N GLU A 139 4.85 -2.88 -22.04
CA GLU A 139 5.43 -1.64 -22.57
C GLU A 139 5.51 -1.66 -24.10
N LEU A 140 5.69 -2.84 -24.71
CA LEU A 140 5.86 -2.99 -26.16
C LEU A 140 4.55 -3.26 -26.91
N TRP A 141 3.61 -4.02 -26.33
CA TRP A 141 2.48 -4.57 -27.08
C TRP A 141 1.09 -4.17 -26.57
N LEU A 142 1.01 -3.33 -25.54
CA LEU A 142 -0.27 -2.82 -25.05
C LEU A 142 -0.38 -1.31 -25.25
N ASP A 143 -1.55 -0.89 -25.71
CA ASP A 143 -1.89 0.53 -25.78
C ASP A 143 -1.74 1.23 -24.42
N GLU A 144 -1.25 2.47 -24.48
CA GLU A 144 -1.27 3.36 -23.33
C GLU A 144 -2.69 3.43 -22.75
N LEU A 145 -2.77 3.35 -21.42
CA LEU A 145 -4.04 3.54 -20.74
C LEU A 145 -4.64 4.89 -21.15
N PRO A 146 -5.95 4.96 -21.50
CA PRO A 146 -6.57 6.19 -21.93
C PRO A 146 -6.31 7.35 -20.97
N LYS A 147 -6.11 8.57 -21.48
CA LYS A 147 -5.76 9.74 -20.64
C LYS A 147 -6.77 10.03 -19.51
N TRP A 148 -8.03 9.61 -19.67
CA TRP A 148 -9.07 9.72 -18.64
C TRP A 148 -8.93 8.67 -17.52
N TYR A 149 -8.20 7.57 -17.77
CA TYR A 149 -7.88 6.53 -16.80
C TYR A 149 -6.81 7.04 -15.83
N LYS A 150 -7.26 7.76 -14.80
CA LYS A 150 -6.38 8.27 -13.75
C LYS A 150 -5.71 7.08 -13.07
N ARG A 151 -4.36 6.97 -13.19
CA ARG A 151 -3.55 6.12 -12.29
C ARG A 151 -4.09 6.35 -10.88
N ARG A 152 -4.54 5.30 -10.22
CA ARG A 152 -5.02 5.38 -8.83
C ARG A 152 -3.84 5.94 -8.03
N LYS A 153 -3.84 7.25 -7.78
CA LYS A 153 -2.78 7.91 -7.01
C LYS A 153 -2.74 7.14 -5.70
N GLY A 154 -1.65 6.41 -5.45
CA GLY A 154 -1.44 5.76 -4.16
C GLY A 154 -1.73 6.80 -3.09
N ARG A 155 -2.58 6.46 -2.11
CA ARG A 155 -3.15 7.34 -1.07
C ARG A 155 -2.50 8.73 -1.09
N THR A 156 -3.04 9.66 -1.87
CA THR A 156 -2.61 11.05 -1.77
C THR A 156 -2.93 11.48 -0.35
N LYS A 157 -1.90 11.74 0.46
CA LYS A 157 -2.06 12.39 1.76
C LYS A 157 -3.02 13.55 1.57
N ASP A 158 -4.09 13.58 2.35
CA ASP A 158 -5.04 14.69 2.39
C ASP A 158 -4.29 16.01 2.31
N LYS A 159 -4.59 16.86 1.31
CA LYS A 159 -3.95 18.17 1.15
C LYS A 159 -4.12 19.07 2.39
N LYS A 160 -5.10 18.77 3.26
CA LYS A 160 -5.37 19.47 4.53
C LYS A 160 -4.66 18.88 5.74
N LYS A 161 -4.06 17.69 5.63
CA LYS A 161 -3.31 17.11 6.74
C LYS A 161 -1.88 17.59 6.62
N VAL A 162 -1.54 18.64 7.36
CA VAL A 162 -0.14 18.95 7.70
C VAL A 162 0.36 17.77 8.51
N VAL A 163 0.83 16.73 7.83
CA VAL A 163 1.60 15.68 8.47
C VAL A 163 2.92 16.35 8.78
N LYS A 164 3.16 16.68 10.05
CA LYS A 164 4.52 16.88 10.56
C LYS A 164 5.27 15.57 10.29
N LEU A 165 5.78 15.41 9.07
CA LEU A 165 6.78 14.42 8.78
C LEU A 165 7.91 14.72 9.75
N HIS A 166 8.47 13.69 10.39
CA HIS A 166 9.75 13.83 11.08
C HIS A 166 10.76 14.26 10.02
N ASN A 167 10.89 15.57 9.82
CA ASN A 167 11.82 16.15 8.89
C ASN A 167 13.18 16.07 9.57
N VAL A 168 14.14 15.43 8.91
CA VAL A 168 15.52 15.32 9.40
C VAL A 168 16.07 16.71 9.71
N TYR A 169 15.70 17.74 8.93
CA TYR A 169 16.00 19.14 9.25
C TYR A 169 15.47 19.55 10.63
N THR A 170 14.16 19.44 10.87
CA THR A 170 13.52 19.85 12.13
C THR A 170 14.07 19.06 13.32
N LEU A 171 14.32 17.77 13.14
CA LEU A 171 14.94 16.92 14.17
C LEU A 171 16.30 17.48 14.58
N ASN A 172 17.17 17.78 13.61
CA ASN A 172 18.52 18.28 13.91
C ASN A 172 18.51 19.71 14.44
N CYS A 173 17.56 20.57 14.03
CA CYS A 173 17.33 21.85 14.69
C CYS A 173 17.02 21.68 16.18
N ASN A 174 16.14 20.72 16.52
CA ASN A 174 15.79 20.45 17.91
C ASN A 174 16.98 19.84 18.67
N ARG A 175 17.76 18.94 18.04
CA ARG A 175 18.98 18.37 18.65
C ARG A 175 20.01 19.43 18.99
N ILE A 176 20.21 20.42 18.12
CA ILE A 176 21.11 21.54 18.41
C ILE A 176 20.66 22.31 19.66
N ARG A 177 19.36 22.61 19.79
CA ARG A 177 18.81 23.26 20.99
C ARG A 177 18.93 22.38 22.24
N ASP A 178 18.72 21.07 22.11
CA ASP A 178 18.91 20.13 23.21
C ASP A 178 20.38 20.10 23.67
N LEU A 179 21.35 20.17 22.75
CA LEU A 179 22.76 20.27 23.09
C LEU A 179 23.10 21.57 23.83
N GLU A 180 22.44 22.69 23.51
CA GLU A 180 22.57 23.96 24.24
C GLU A 180 22.02 23.85 25.67
N LYS A 181 20.87 23.16 25.85
CA LYS A 181 20.33 22.86 27.20
C LYS A 181 21.28 21.97 27.99
N ILE A 182 21.83 20.92 27.37
CA ILE A 182 22.80 20.02 28.01
C ILE A 182 24.07 20.78 28.37
N GLN A 183 24.58 21.66 27.51
CA GLN A 183 25.72 22.52 27.82
C GLN A 183 25.46 23.40 29.05
N ALA A 184 24.30 24.03 29.13
CA ALA A 184 23.93 24.85 30.29
C ALA A 184 23.89 24.01 31.58
N HIS A 185 23.37 22.78 31.50
CA HIS A 185 23.38 21.84 32.62
C HIS A 185 24.79 21.44 33.03
N LEU A 186 25.67 21.04 32.10
CA LEU A 186 27.04 20.67 32.42
C LEU A 186 27.82 21.82 33.07
N ASN A 187 27.61 23.04 32.58
CA ASN A 187 28.16 24.23 33.22
C ASN A 187 27.64 24.38 34.66
N SER A 188 26.34 24.19 34.91
CA SER A 188 25.77 24.31 36.25
C SER A 188 26.36 23.32 37.28
N ILE A 189 26.74 22.12 36.83
CA ILE A 189 27.33 21.08 37.69
C ILE A 189 28.88 21.07 37.65
N GLY A 190 29.51 21.94 36.86
CA GLY A 190 30.97 22.00 36.71
C GLY A 190 31.60 20.80 35.97
N GLU A 191 30.83 20.07 35.17
CA GLU A 191 31.31 18.89 34.43
C GLU A 191 32.01 19.30 33.14
N THR A 192 33.24 18.82 32.92
CA THR A 192 34.11 19.25 31.82
C THR A 192 34.51 18.13 30.86
N ASN A 193 34.26 16.87 31.18
CA ASN A 193 34.73 15.73 30.39
C ASN A 193 33.95 15.54 29.08
N LEU A 194 32.69 15.98 29.04
CA LEU A 194 31.78 15.76 27.90
C LEU A 194 31.81 16.87 26.84
N ARG A 195 32.54 17.98 27.09
CA ARG A 195 32.62 19.15 26.21
C ARG A 195 32.98 18.79 24.76
N ALA A 196 34.02 17.98 24.58
CA ALA A 196 34.50 17.60 23.24
C ALA A 196 33.45 16.77 22.47
N ARG A 197 32.74 15.88 23.18
CA ARG A 197 31.66 15.06 22.62
C ARG A 197 30.47 15.93 22.19
N LEU A 198 30.10 16.92 23.00
CA LEU A 198 29.05 17.88 22.66
C LEU A 198 29.43 18.74 21.43
N CYS A 199 30.64 19.29 21.38
CA CYS A 199 31.12 20.06 20.23
C CYS A 199 31.11 19.23 18.93
N PHE A 200 31.52 17.96 19.02
CA PHE A 200 31.44 17.02 17.90
C PHE A 200 30.00 16.83 17.41
N LEU A 201 29.07 16.55 18.33
CA LEU A 201 27.65 16.38 17.99
C LEU A 201 27.04 17.67 17.44
N TYR A 202 27.42 18.83 17.97
CA TYR A 202 26.94 20.13 17.51
C TYR A 202 27.33 20.38 16.06
N ARG A 203 28.63 20.23 15.73
CA ARG A 203 29.14 20.35 14.35
C ARG A 203 28.47 19.34 13.41
N ASN A 204 28.31 18.10 13.86
CA ASN A 204 27.65 17.04 13.11
C ASN A 204 26.18 17.37 12.77
N PHE A 205 25.37 17.74 13.78
CA PHE A 205 23.95 18.03 13.56
C PHE A 205 23.73 19.32 12.80
N TYR A 206 24.62 20.30 12.93
CA TYR A 206 24.60 21.50 12.08
C TYR A 206 24.76 21.12 10.61
N LEU A 207 25.77 20.32 10.26
CA LEU A 207 25.98 19.88 8.87
C LEU A 207 24.82 19.03 8.35
N ILE A 208 24.25 18.14 9.17
CA ILE A 208 23.08 17.35 8.75
C ILE A 208 21.89 18.27 8.49
N LYS A 209 21.65 19.25 9.37
CA LYS A 209 20.59 20.25 9.18
C LYS A 209 20.76 20.97 7.83
N GLU A 210 21.95 21.50 7.54
CA GLU A 210 22.23 22.20 6.29
C GLU A 210 22.11 21.29 5.05
N LYS A 211 22.66 20.08 5.11
CA LYS A 211 22.60 19.09 4.02
C LYS A 211 21.17 18.77 3.61
N TYR A 212 20.26 18.59 4.57
CA TYR A 212 18.86 18.27 4.28
C TYR A 212 18.03 19.48 3.87
N GLN A 213 18.48 20.70 4.18
CA GLN A 213 17.83 21.93 3.73
C GLN A 213 18.23 22.27 2.29
N LYS A 214 19.52 22.14 1.95
CA LYS A 214 20.12 22.59 0.68
C LYS A 214 20.34 21.47 -0.34
N GLY A 215 20.22 20.20 0.07
CA GLY A 215 20.45 19.00 -0.75
C GLY A 215 21.90 18.54 -0.80
N SER A 216 22.87 19.47 -0.76
CA SER A 216 24.30 19.18 -0.76
C SER A 216 25.07 20.16 0.13
N LEU A 217 26.22 19.73 0.65
CA LEU A 217 27.11 20.58 1.46
C LEU A 217 28.14 21.28 0.57
N THR A 218 28.35 22.56 0.80
CA THR A 218 29.36 23.39 0.15
C THR A 218 30.53 23.66 1.09
N LYS A 219 31.65 24.18 0.55
CA LYS A 219 32.80 24.63 1.36
C LYS A 219 32.40 25.66 2.42
N GLU A 220 31.40 26.49 2.12
CA GLU A 220 30.91 27.52 3.03
C GLU A 220 30.12 26.92 4.19
N ASP A 221 29.36 25.85 3.96
CA ASP A 221 28.63 25.16 5.03
C ASP A 221 29.58 24.54 6.06
N PHE A 222 30.72 24.00 5.62
CA PHE A 222 31.74 23.46 6.53
C PHE A 222 32.41 24.56 7.38
N LYS A 223 32.70 25.72 6.79
CA LYS A 223 33.23 26.88 7.53
C LYS A 223 32.21 27.41 8.54
N ASN A 224 30.94 27.48 8.15
CA ASN A 224 29.87 27.91 9.06
C ASN A 224 29.66 26.91 10.20
N ALA A 225 29.73 25.60 9.93
CA ALA A 225 29.65 24.58 10.97
C ALA A 225 30.80 24.67 11.96
N GLU A 226 32.02 24.94 11.49
CA GLU A 226 33.18 25.21 12.33
C GLU A 226 32.95 26.45 13.20
N LYS A 227 32.53 27.57 12.61
CA LYS A 227 32.26 28.82 13.32
C LYS A 227 31.20 28.66 14.41
N GLU A 228 30.09 27.98 14.09
CA GLU A 228 29.02 27.75 15.07
C GLU A 228 29.44 26.75 16.15
N MET A 229 30.24 25.73 15.82
CA MET A 229 30.82 24.84 16.83
C MET A 229 31.78 25.58 17.77
N LEU A 230 32.64 26.46 17.25
CA LEU A 230 33.54 27.26 18.08
C LEU A 230 32.78 28.23 18.98
N ARG A 231 31.70 28.85 18.46
CA ARG A 231 30.79 29.65 19.26
C ARG A 231 30.16 28.84 20.39
N PHE A 232 29.68 27.63 20.08
CA PHE A 232 29.15 26.71 21.06
C PHE A 232 30.22 26.33 22.10
N ASN A 233 31.45 26.00 21.69
CA ASN A 233 32.56 25.69 22.59
C ASN A 233 32.85 26.83 23.58
N ASN A 234 32.81 28.08 23.13
CA ASN A 234 33.10 29.25 23.98
C ASN A 234 32.07 29.49 25.10
N ASN A 235 30.90 28.84 25.03
CA ASN A 235 29.88 28.95 26.07
C ASN A 235 30.10 27.98 27.25
N PHE A 236 31.11 27.10 27.20
CA PHE A 236 31.49 26.30 28.37
C PHE A 236 32.24 27.15 29.40
N ILE A 237 32.09 26.84 30.69
CA ILE A 237 32.84 27.50 31.78
C ILE A 237 34.35 27.43 31.51
N GLU A 238 34.80 26.25 31.09
CA GLU A 238 36.13 26.04 30.58
C GLU A 238 35.98 25.62 29.11
N PRO A 239 36.29 26.46 28.12
CA PRO A 239 36.25 26.06 26.72
C PRO A 239 37.53 25.33 26.32
N TYR A 240 37.45 24.42 25.34
CA TYR A 240 38.67 23.89 24.72
C TYR A 240 39.36 24.96 23.87
N ARG A 241 40.68 24.84 23.68
CA ARG A 241 41.40 25.68 22.71
C ARG A 241 40.81 25.47 21.31
N ASN A 242 40.47 26.55 20.61
CA ASN A 242 39.78 26.52 19.32
C ASN A 242 40.43 25.57 18.31
N HIS A 243 41.76 25.64 18.15
CA HIS A 243 42.47 24.76 17.22
C HIS A 243 42.36 23.28 17.59
N VAL A 244 42.42 22.94 18.88
CA VAL A 244 42.33 21.56 19.35
C VAL A 244 40.95 20.99 19.03
N ILE A 245 39.88 21.71 19.40
CA ILE A 245 38.52 21.22 19.20
C ILE A 245 38.11 21.23 17.72
N GLU A 246 38.63 22.16 16.91
CA GLU A 246 38.46 22.13 15.46
C GLU A 246 38.99 20.81 14.90
N VAL A 247 40.24 20.47 15.20
CA VAL A 247 40.89 19.25 14.72
C VAL A 247 40.14 18.01 15.21
N SER A 248 39.78 17.96 16.49
CA SER A 248 39.05 16.82 17.07
C SER A 248 37.67 16.60 16.46
N THR A 249 37.02 17.64 15.94
CA THR A 249 35.69 17.54 15.33
C THR A 249 35.72 17.47 13.81
N ARG A 250 36.87 17.67 13.15
CA ARG A 250 37.00 17.80 11.70
C ARG A 250 36.56 16.57 10.91
N SER A 251 36.57 15.38 11.52
CA SER A 251 36.10 14.13 10.91
C SER A 251 34.67 14.23 10.36
N VAL A 252 33.80 15.06 10.96
CA VAL A 252 32.42 15.24 10.52
C VAL A 252 32.30 15.94 9.17
N ASN A 253 33.35 16.58 8.68
CA ASN A 253 33.36 17.18 7.34
C ASN A 253 33.34 16.09 6.25
N HIS A 254 33.90 14.92 6.55
CA HIS A 254 33.89 13.77 5.64
C HIS A 254 32.64 12.91 5.84
N THR A 255 32.26 12.64 7.09
CA THR A 255 31.17 11.72 7.42
C THR A 255 30.22 12.34 8.44
N GLN A 256 28.95 12.51 8.07
CA GLN A 256 27.91 12.94 9.01
C GLN A 256 27.15 11.74 9.59
N TYR A 257 26.96 11.72 10.90
CA TYR A 257 26.43 10.60 11.66
C TYR A 257 24.97 10.80 12.06
N LEU A 258 24.09 9.92 11.59
CA LEU A 258 22.67 9.89 11.97
C LEU A 258 22.46 9.04 13.23
N TYR A 259 22.82 9.60 14.39
CA TYR A 259 22.69 8.90 15.67
C TYR A 259 21.23 8.61 16.06
N LYS A 260 21.00 7.40 16.59
CA LYS A 260 19.78 7.03 17.32
C LYS A 260 19.80 7.69 18.71
N ASN A 261 18.63 7.87 19.32
CA ASN A 261 18.54 8.53 20.62
C ASN A 261 19.27 7.73 21.71
N GLU A 262 19.23 6.40 21.66
CA GLU A 262 19.97 5.52 22.57
C GLU A 262 21.49 5.70 22.43
N THR A 263 21.98 5.88 21.19
CA THR A 263 23.40 6.14 20.96
C THR A 263 23.82 7.50 21.50
N LEU A 264 22.97 8.52 21.37
CA LEU A 264 23.25 9.85 21.93
C LEU A 264 23.27 9.82 23.45
N LEU A 265 22.33 9.10 24.06
CA LEU A 265 22.26 8.92 25.50
C LEU A 265 23.55 8.31 26.03
N ASN A 266 24.00 7.20 25.44
CA ASN A 266 25.24 6.53 25.82
C ASN A 266 26.48 7.39 25.55
N PHE A 267 26.52 8.08 24.41
CA PHE A 267 27.67 8.90 24.01
C PHE A 267 27.85 10.12 24.91
N LEU A 268 26.74 10.67 25.43
CA LEU A 268 26.74 11.80 26.37
C LEU A 268 26.69 11.37 27.83
N GLU A 269 26.70 10.06 28.11
CA GLU A 269 26.65 9.51 29.48
C GLU A 269 25.46 10.07 30.29
N LEU A 270 24.32 10.28 29.62
CA LEU A 270 23.08 10.79 30.22
C LEU A 270 22.12 9.65 30.59
N THR A 271 21.15 9.93 31.46
CA THR A 271 19.99 9.07 31.72
C THR A 271 18.74 9.64 31.09
N TRP A 272 17.73 8.79 30.83
CA TRP A 272 16.45 9.26 30.31
C TRP A 272 15.75 10.21 31.27
N GLU A 273 15.94 10.03 32.58
CA GLU A 273 15.40 10.90 33.62
C GLU A 273 16.00 12.30 33.52
N GLN A 274 17.33 12.41 33.37
CA GLN A 274 17.99 13.69 33.13
C GLN A 274 17.49 14.37 31.86
N CYS A 275 17.25 13.62 30.77
CA CYS A 275 16.68 14.18 29.54
C CYS A 275 15.25 14.74 29.75
N GLU A 276 14.43 14.10 30.59
CA GLU A 276 13.09 14.57 30.93
C GLU A 276 13.15 15.82 31.83
N GLU A 277 14.01 15.83 32.84
CA GLU A 277 14.22 16.98 33.74
C GLU A 277 14.71 18.22 32.99
N LEU A 278 15.63 18.04 32.05
CA LEU A 278 16.13 19.12 31.18
C LEU A 278 15.11 19.56 30.11
N GLY A 279 13.99 18.85 29.99
CA GLY A 279 12.94 19.15 29.01
C GLY A 279 13.45 19.09 27.57
N LEU A 280 14.20 18.03 27.22
CA LEU A 280 14.74 17.84 25.87
C LEU A 280 13.63 17.48 24.87
N ASP A 281 13.65 18.10 23.70
CA ASP A 281 12.59 17.97 22.69
C ASP A 281 12.81 16.79 21.72
N SER A 282 14.06 16.42 21.49
CA SER A 282 14.47 15.46 20.46
C SER A 282 15.23 14.25 20.99
N ILE A 283 15.96 14.40 22.10
CA ILE A 283 16.65 13.31 22.81
C ILE A 283 15.72 12.81 23.92
N TYR A 284 14.77 11.96 23.54
CA TYR A 284 13.77 11.39 24.46
C TYR A 284 13.67 9.87 24.31
N LYS A 285 13.14 9.24 25.35
CA LYS A 285 12.93 7.79 25.39
C LYS A 285 11.95 7.36 24.30
N PRO A 286 12.36 6.55 23.32
CA PRO A 286 11.46 6.12 22.27
C PRO A 286 10.34 5.25 22.87
N LYS A 287 9.12 5.49 22.41
CA LYS A 287 7.96 4.68 22.81
C LYS A 287 8.08 3.27 22.25
N THR A 288 7.64 2.27 23.02
CA THR A 288 7.55 0.89 22.53
C THR A 288 6.40 0.76 21.52
N LYS A 289 6.47 -0.27 20.68
CA LYS A 289 5.41 -0.57 19.70
C LYS A 289 4.04 -0.72 20.38
N GLU A 290 4.00 -1.36 21.53
CA GLU A 290 2.79 -1.53 22.34
C GLU A 290 2.22 -0.19 22.82
N GLN A 291 3.07 0.73 23.29
CA GLN A 291 2.66 2.07 23.68
C GLN A 291 2.12 2.88 22.49
N ILE A 292 2.77 2.77 21.33
CA ILE A 292 2.33 3.42 20.08
C ILE A 292 0.96 2.87 19.65
N ASP A 293 0.78 1.55 19.68
CA ASP A 293 -0.47 0.90 19.31
C ASP A 293 -1.59 1.28 20.29
N LYS A 294 -1.31 1.28 21.59
CA LYS A 294 -2.25 1.73 22.64
C LYS A 294 -2.70 3.17 22.41
N ASP A 295 -1.77 4.08 22.11
CA ASP A 295 -2.08 5.48 21.79
C ASP A 295 -2.90 5.60 20.49
N TYR A 296 -2.58 4.80 19.47
CA TYR A 296 -3.32 4.77 18.19
C TYR A 296 -4.77 4.29 18.40
N TYR A 297 -4.97 3.18 19.10
CA TYR A 297 -6.30 2.67 19.40
C TYR A 297 -7.10 3.61 20.29
N LYS A 298 -6.45 4.27 21.28
CA LYS A 298 -7.09 5.29 22.12
C LYS A 298 -7.58 6.46 21.26
N LYS A 299 -6.75 6.99 20.35
CA LYS A 299 -7.09 8.12 19.46
C LYS A 299 -8.15 7.78 18.42
N ASN A 300 -8.13 6.56 17.85
CA ASN A 300 -9.07 6.13 16.80
C ASN A 300 -10.30 5.37 17.32
N SER A 301 -10.45 5.21 18.64
CA SER A 301 -11.58 4.52 19.27
C SER A 301 -12.93 5.07 18.81
N LYS A 302 -13.11 6.39 18.83
CA LYS A 302 -14.34 7.07 18.38
C LYS A 302 -14.65 6.78 16.91
N THR A 303 -13.66 6.92 16.04
CA THR A 303 -13.80 6.71 14.60
C THR A 303 -14.10 5.24 14.26
N LYS A 304 -13.53 4.29 15.02
CA LYS A 304 -13.77 2.86 14.85
C LYS A 304 -15.19 2.47 15.31
N ILE A 305 -15.65 3.02 16.43
CA ILE A 305 -17.03 2.85 16.92
C ILE A 305 -18.03 3.40 15.90
N GLU A 306 -17.75 4.56 15.33
CA GLU A 306 -18.64 5.21 14.36
C GLU A 306 -18.72 4.45 13.04
N LYS A 307 -17.59 3.94 12.54
CA LYS A 307 -17.55 3.03 11.39
C LYS A 307 -18.31 1.73 11.66
N ALA A 308 -18.17 1.14 12.84
CA ALA A 308 -18.91 -0.06 13.22
C ALA A 308 -20.42 0.19 13.28
N LYS A 309 -20.85 1.33 13.84
CA LYS A 309 -22.26 1.75 13.85
C LYS A 309 -22.82 1.95 12.43
N ASN A 310 -22.05 2.57 11.54
CA ASN A 310 -22.47 2.79 10.15
C ASN A 310 -22.55 1.48 9.36
N LYS A 311 -21.55 0.60 9.51
CA LYS A 311 -21.56 -0.74 8.90
C LYS A 311 -22.79 -1.55 9.34
N TYR A 312 -23.10 -1.54 10.63
CA TYR A 312 -24.30 -2.20 11.15
C TYR A 312 -25.60 -1.62 10.55
N LYS A 313 -25.71 -0.30 10.39
CA LYS A 313 -26.85 0.35 9.73
C LYS A 313 -26.96 -0.05 8.25
N GLU A 314 -25.85 -0.13 7.53
CA GLU A 314 -25.81 -0.57 6.13
C GLU A 314 -26.21 -2.04 5.99
N GLU A 315 -25.73 -2.91 6.89
CA GLU A 315 -26.12 -4.33 6.93
C GLU A 315 -27.62 -4.51 7.20
N LEU A 316 -28.22 -3.68 8.07
CA LEU A 316 -29.66 -3.69 8.31
C LEU A 316 -30.45 -3.27 7.06
N LYS A 317 -30.04 -2.20 6.39
CA LYS A 317 -30.65 -1.75 5.13
C LYS A 317 -30.56 -2.80 4.03
N ALA A 318 -29.40 -3.43 3.87
CA ALA A 318 -29.18 -4.49 2.87
C ALA A 318 -30.07 -5.72 3.13
N LYS A 319 -30.39 -6.01 4.39
CA LYS A 319 -31.30 -7.09 4.79
C LYS A 319 -32.78 -6.68 4.79
N GLY A 320 -33.11 -5.46 4.36
CA GLY A 320 -34.47 -4.91 4.39
C GLY A 320 -35.03 -4.74 5.81
N LYS A 321 -34.18 -4.76 6.85
CA LYS A 321 -34.59 -4.64 8.25
C LYS A 321 -34.47 -3.19 8.71
N LEU A 322 -35.50 -2.72 9.39
CA LEU A 322 -35.47 -1.42 10.05
C LEU A 322 -34.54 -1.48 11.27
N SER A 323 -33.95 -0.34 11.64
CA SER A 323 -33.28 -0.26 12.93
C SER A 323 -34.30 -0.33 14.06
N LYS A 324 -33.92 -0.85 15.23
CA LYS A 324 -34.82 -0.95 16.39
C LYS A 324 -35.47 0.39 16.76
N LYS A 325 -34.76 1.50 16.54
CA LYS A 325 -35.26 2.86 16.76
C LYS A 325 -36.38 3.22 15.78
N GLU A 326 -36.23 2.88 14.50
CA GLU A 326 -37.25 3.11 13.46
C GLU A 326 -38.46 2.20 13.66
N GLU A 327 -38.26 0.92 14.03
CA GLU A 327 -39.36 -0.01 14.36
C GLU A 327 -40.23 0.54 15.51
N VAL A 328 -39.58 1.04 16.58
CA VAL A 328 -40.28 1.64 17.72
C VAL A 328 -41.00 2.93 17.30
N SER A 329 -40.38 3.75 16.44
CA SER A 329 -41.01 4.97 15.93
C SER A 329 -42.26 4.67 15.10
N GLN A 330 -42.19 3.73 14.15
CA GLN A 330 -43.34 3.32 13.34
C GLN A 330 -44.45 2.71 14.20
N ARG A 331 -44.07 1.90 15.20
CA ARG A 331 -45.02 1.33 16.15
C ARG A 331 -45.74 2.42 16.95
N ARG A 332 -45.01 3.45 17.41
CA ARG A 332 -45.58 4.59 18.15
C ARG A 332 -46.55 5.41 17.30
N VAL A 333 -46.22 5.65 16.04
CA VAL A 333 -47.14 6.33 15.09
C VAL A 333 -48.44 5.54 14.97
N LYS A 334 -48.36 4.23 14.71
CA LYS A 334 -49.55 3.36 14.63
C LYS A 334 -50.37 3.33 15.91
N ILE A 335 -49.72 3.28 17.09
CA ILE A 335 -50.43 3.36 18.38
C ILE A 335 -51.17 4.69 18.52
N LYS A 336 -50.55 5.81 18.10
CA LYS A 336 -51.18 7.12 18.12
C LYS A 336 -52.41 7.17 17.19
N ASP A 337 -52.29 6.65 15.98
CA ASP A 337 -53.38 6.64 15.00
C ASP A 337 -54.57 5.80 15.50
N LEU A 338 -54.31 4.59 16.01
CA LEU A 338 -55.35 3.72 16.57
C LEU A 338 -56.00 4.31 17.84
N LEU A 339 -55.26 5.09 18.63
CA LEU A 339 -55.82 5.83 19.76
C LEU A 339 -56.74 6.97 19.30
N ALA A 340 -56.40 7.66 18.21
CA ALA A 340 -57.24 8.71 17.62
C ALA A 340 -58.53 8.15 17.02
N GLU A 341 -58.48 6.92 16.49
CA GLU A 341 -59.66 6.15 16.05
C GLU A 341 -60.54 5.64 17.22
N GLY A 342 -60.12 5.85 18.47
CA GLY A 342 -60.89 5.51 19.67
C GLY A 342 -60.78 4.05 20.11
N LEU A 343 -59.84 3.26 19.57
CA LEU A 343 -59.66 1.87 19.96
C LEU A 343 -59.18 1.73 21.40
N THR A 344 -59.64 0.68 22.09
CA THR A 344 -59.21 0.41 23.45
C THR A 344 -57.80 -0.18 23.48
N GLN A 345 -57.11 -0.06 24.61
CA GLN A 345 -55.78 -0.67 24.83
C GLN A 345 -55.75 -2.16 24.48
N LYS A 346 -56.83 -2.90 24.80
CA LYS A 346 -56.89 -4.35 24.57
C LYS A 346 -56.88 -4.65 23.08
N ASP A 347 -57.66 -3.89 22.32
CA ASP A 347 -57.80 -4.05 20.87
C ASP A 347 -56.51 -3.67 20.13
N ILE A 348 -55.86 -2.58 20.53
CA ILE A 348 -54.55 -2.16 19.97
C ILE A 348 -53.47 -3.23 20.20
N CYS A 349 -53.41 -3.80 21.41
CA CYS A 349 -52.41 -4.84 21.72
C CYS A 349 -52.63 -6.11 20.89
N LEU A 350 -53.90 -6.50 20.70
CA LEU A 350 -54.28 -7.66 19.88
C LEU A 350 -53.99 -7.41 18.39
N GLN A 351 -54.43 -6.28 17.84
CA GLN A 351 -54.28 -5.93 16.43
C GLN A 351 -52.82 -5.76 16.02
N MET A 352 -51.99 -5.16 16.89
CA MET A 352 -50.56 -4.97 16.60
C MET A 352 -49.69 -6.16 17.03
N ASN A 353 -50.27 -7.19 17.65
CA ASN A 353 -49.59 -8.34 18.23
C ASN A 353 -48.42 -7.93 19.15
N ILE A 354 -48.69 -7.02 20.10
CA ILE A 354 -47.70 -6.51 21.05
C ILE A 354 -48.13 -6.75 22.49
N SER A 355 -47.17 -6.95 23.39
CA SER A 355 -47.46 -7.15 24.80
C SER A 355 -47.97 -5.86 25.46
N LYS A 356 -48.83 -6.03 26.47
CA LYS A 356 -49.37 -4.92 27.30
C LYS A 356 -48.27 -3.99 27.83
N ILE A 357 -47.14 -4.57 28.26
CA ILE A 357 -45.98 -3.82 28.78
C ILE A 357 -45.35 -2.94 27.70
N THR A 358 -45.25 -3.45 26.47
CA THR A 358 -44.70 -2.73 25.32
C THR A 358 -45.57 -1.52 24.95
N TYR A 359 -46.89 -1.73 24.91
CA TYR A 359 -47.86 -0.65 24.68
C TYR A 359 -47.78 0.43 25.76
N ILE A 360 -47.73 0.07 27.05
CA ILE A 360 -47.64 1.04 28.16
C ILE A 360 -46.38 1.91 28.03
N ARG A 361 -45.24 1.29 27.69
CA ARG A 361 -43.96 2.00 27.52
C ARG A 361 -44.02 2.99 26.36
N ASP A 362 -44.60 2.61 25.23
CA ASP A 362 -44.71 3.47 24.05
C ASP A 362 -45.74 4.58 24.23
N ARG A 363 -46.88 4.29 24.89
CA ARG A 363 -47.87 5.31 25.26
C ARG A 363 -47.29 6.34 26.23
N LYS A 364 -46.51 5.90 27.22
CA LYS A 364 -45.81 6.81 28.15
C LYS A 364 -44.86 7.74 27.40
N ALA A 365 -44.07 7.20 26.47
CA ALA A 365 -43.16 8.00 25.65
C ALA A 365 -43.89 8.99 24.73
N LEU A 366 -45.06 8.61 24.18
CA LEU A 366 -45.90 9.52 23.37
C LEU A 366 -46.47 10.67 24.21
N LYS A 367 -46.89 10.39 25.46
CA LYS A 367 -47.34 11.43 26.41
C LYS A 367 -46.22 12.39 26.81
N GLU A 368 -45.03 11.86 27.11
CA GLU A 368 -43.83 12.67 27.42
C GLU A 368 -43.41 13.56 26.24
N GLN A 369 -43.76 13.16 25.01
CA GLN A 369 -43.53 13.94 23.79
C GLN A 369 -44.70 14.90 23.43
N GLY A 370 -45.78 14.93 24.23
CA GLY A 370 -46.96 15.77 23.98
C GLY A 370 -47.76 15.38 22.74
N LEU A 371 -47.64 14.13 22.28
CA LEU A 371 -48.26 13.67 21.04
C LEU A 371 -49.65 13.04 21.22
N ILE A 372 -50.05 12.73 22.45
CA ILE A 372 -51.34 12.17 22.89
C ILE A 372 -51.68 12.57 24.33
#